data_AF-A0A2S4VVL6-F1
#
_entry.id   AF-A0A2S4VVL6-F1
#
_cell.length_a   1.000
_cell.length_b   1.000
_cell.length_c   1.000
_cell.angle_alpha   90.00
_cell.angle_beta   90.00
_cell.angle_gamma   90.00
#
_symmetry.space_group_name_H-M   'P 1'
#
loop_
_entity.id
_entity.type
_entity.pdbx_description
1 polymer ?
#
loop_
_entity_poly.entity_id
_entity_poly.type
_entity_poly.pdbx_seq_one_letter_code
_entity_poly.pdbx_strand_id
1 'polypeptide(L)'
;MNAPFLWDYTFNKDDPTTESIPVIPTEAWNQAIKKCYEAYCSPAARRKAAQLKCPKLSNLLIRIKDFLTGVEANRAMKAGDIGRLLRVWKMWSIMTQSLPGLTHYSAYLPRLVLLITRILPPSLAKLIRHTLLLSPSGRPSHFVAKDFHLETNTIGSSSFSITQESALRSKDSKTYSHQTSR
;
A
#
# COMPACT_ATOMS: atom_id res chain seq x y z
N MET A 1 42.09 -3.27 -24.03
CA MET A 1 41.27 -4.48 -24.25
C MET A 1 40.06 -4.35 -23.33
N ASN A 2 38.95 -3.81 -23.85
CA ASN A 2 37.75 -3.52 -23.07
C ASN A 2 36.72 -4.62 -23.33
N ALA A 3 36.31 -5.31 -22.27
CA ALA A 3 35.18 -6.24 -22.30
C ALA A 3 33.87 -5.45 -22.48
N PRO A 4 32.94 -5.86 -23.37
CA PRO A 4 31.67 -5.17 -23.50
C PRO A 4 30.80 -5.42 -22.26
N PHE A 5 30.27 -4.32 -21.71
CA PHE A 5 29.33 -4.33 -20.61
C PHE A 5 27.96 -4.88 -21.04
N LEU A 6 27.38 -5.73 -20.20
CA LEU A 6 26.16 -6.52 -20.42
C LEU A 6 24.87 -5.67 -20.27
N TRP A 7 24.66 -4.63 -21.10
CA TRP A 7 23.41 -3.84 -21.07
C TRP A 7 22.77 -3.55 -22.44
N ASP A 8 23.24 -4.14 -23.54
CA ASP A 8 22.60 -3.96 -24.86
C ASP A 8 21.33 -4.82 -25.00
N TYR A 9 20.34 -4.55 -24.15
CA TYR A 9 18.95 -4.92 -24.41
C TYR A 9 18.27 -3.71 -25.05
N THR A 10 18.46 -3.55 -26.36
CA THR A 10 17.61 -2.67 -27.16
C THR A 10 16.20 -3.27 -27.14
N PHE A 11 15.26 -2.57 -26.50
CA PHE A 11 13.85 -2.86 -26.64
C PHE A 11 13.48 -2.49 -28.09
N ASN A 12 13.63 -3.43 -29.01
CA ASN A 12 13.04 -3.34 -30.34
C ASN A 12 11.52 -3.26 -30.13
N LYS A 13 10.98 -2.05 -30.19
CA LYS A 13 9.59 -1.86 -30.59
C LYS A 13 9.51 -2.33 -32.04
N ASP A 14 8.50 -3.14 -32.35
CA ASP A 14 8.07 -3.54 -33.71
C ASP A 14 8.23 -5.03 -34.07
N ASP A 15 8.30 -5.94 -33.10
CA ASP A 15 7.97 -7.35 -33.36
C ASP A 15 6.70 -7.73 -32.58
N PRO A 16 5.56 -8.04 -33.23
CA PRO A 16 4.36 -8.47 -32.56
C PRO A 16 4.58 -9.92 -32.08
N THR A 17 5.20 -10.07 -30.91
CA THR A 17 5.30 -11.38 -30.26
C THR A 17 3.90 -11.96 -30.11
N THR A 18 3.62 -12.99 -30.90
CA THR A 18 2.46 -13.87 -30.73
C THR A 18 2.73 -14.76 -29.51
N GLU A 19 2.93 -14.15 -28.34
CA GLU A 19 3.09 -14.86 -27.08
C GLU A 19 1.71 -15.24 -26.57
N SER A 20 1.25 -16.44 -26.93
CA SER A 20 0.10 -17.05 -26.28
C SER A 20 0.44 -17.24 -24.80
N ILE A 21 -0.24 -16.49 -23.91
CA ILE A 21 -0.07 -16.61 -22.46
C ILE A 21 -0.42 -18.05 -22.07
N PRO A 22 0.52 -18.84 -21.51
CA PRO A 22 0.24 -20.22 -21.14
C PRO A 22 -0.80 -20.25 -20.02
N VAL A 23 -1.92 -20.93 -20.28
CA VAL A 23 -3.00 -21.10 -19.29
C VAL A 23 -2.63 -22.25 -18.35
N ILE A 24 -2.12 -21.89 -17.18
CA ILE A 24 -1.84 -22.86 -16.11
C ILE A 24 -3.17 -23.27 -15.45
N PRO A 25 -3.45 -24.57 -15.28
CA PRO A 25 -4.64 -25.03 -14.59
C PRO A 25 -4.72 -24.51 -13.14
N THR A 26 -5.92 -24.17 -12.67
CA THR A 26 -6.14 -23.64 -11.30
C THR A 26 -5.59 -24.54 -10.20
N GLU A 27 -5.65 -25.86 -10.39
CA GLU A 27 -5.09 -26.82 -9.44
C GLU A 27 -3.57 -26.73 -9.35
N ALA A 28 -2.88 -26.61 -10.49
CA ALA A 28 -1.43 -26.43 -10.52
C ALA A 28 -1.02 -25.09 -9.89
N TRP A 29 -1.81 -24.04 -10.10
CA TRP A 29 -1.66 -22.75 -9.40
C TRP A 29 -1.75 -22.90 -7.88
N ASN A 30 -2.82 -23.53 -7.40
CA ASN A 30 -3.04 -23.73 -5.97
C ASN A 30 -1.91 -24.54 -5.32
N GLN A 31 -1.43 -25.58 -6.01
CA GLN A 31 -0.29 -26.37 -5.55
C GLN A 31 1.00 -25.57 -5.50
N ALA A 32 1.29 -24.75 -6.52
CA ALA A 32 2.46 -23.87 -6.52
C ALA A 32 2.40 -22.86 -5.37
N ILE A 33 1.23 -22.25 -5.14
CA ILE A 33 0.98 -21.31 -4.04
C ILE A 33 1.21 -22.02 -2.70
N LYS A 34 0.65 -23.22 -2.52
CA LYS A 34 0.79 -24.00 -1.28
C LYS A 34 2.25 -24.37 -1.00
N LYS A 35 2.98 -24.88 -2.00
CA LYS A 35 4.41 -25.20 -1.89
C LYS A 35 5.24 -23.97 -1.51
N CYS A 36 4.99 -22.84 -2.16
CA CYS A 36 5.66 -21.58 -1.84
C CYS A 36 5.35 -21.12 -0.40
N TYR A 37 4.09 -21.20 0.01
CA TYR A 37 3.69 -20.86 1.38
C TYR A 37 4.39 -21.75 2.41
N GLU A 38 4.35 -23.06 2.23
CA GLU A 38 4.97 -24.03 3.14
C GLU A 38 6.48 -23.81 3.26
N ALA A 39 7.16 -23.56 2.14
CA ALA A 39 8.61 -23.38 2.08
C ALA A 39 9.11 -22.05 2.65
N TYR A 40 8.35 -20.94 2.49
CA TYR A 40 8.88 -19.60 2.76
C TYR A 40 8.02 -18.74 3.69
N CYS A 41 6.69 -18.87 3.61
CA CYS A 41 5.77 -17.98 4.32
C CYS A 41 5.27 -18.58 5.65
N SER A 42 5.40 -19.90 5.82
CA SER A 42 4.88 -20.62 6.98
C SER A 42 5.67 -20.30 8.27
N PRO A 43 5.04 -20.36 9.46
CA PRO A 43 5.76 -20.27 10.72
C PRO A 43 6.81 -21.38 10.88
N ALA A 44 6.52 -22.58 10.36
CA ALA A 44 7.43 -23.72 10.41
C ALA A 44 8.70 -23.49 9.60
N ALA A 45 8.59 -22.95 8.38
CA ALA A 45 9.73 -22.58 7.54
C ALA A 45 10.66 -21.58 8.25
N ARG A 46 10.09 -20.56 8.90
CA ARG A 46 10.86 -19.56 9.66
C ARG A 46 11.56 -20.16 10.87
N ARG A 47 10.89 -21.01 11.64
CA ARG A 47 11.51 -21.72 12.79
C ARG A 47 12.66 -22.61 12.33
N LYS A 48 12.46 -23.37 11.25
CA LYS A 48 13.50 -24.21 10.65
C LYS A 48 14.68 -23.37 10.18
N ALA A 49 14.43 -22.27 9.48
CA ALA A 49 15.48 -21.37 9.00
C ALA A 49 16.25 -20.70 10.14
N ALA A 50 15.59 -20.35 11.25
CA ALA A 50 16.22 -19.76 12.43
C ALA A 50 17.15 -20.73 13.19
N GLN A 51 16.90 -22.04 13.08
CA GLN A 51 17.75 -23.08 13.67
C GLN A 51 18.99 -23.41 12.83
N LEU A 52 19.04 -22.97 11.56
CA LEU A 52 20.20 -23.19 10.71
C LEU A 52 21.35 -22.25 11.11
N LYS A 53 22.58 -22.74 10.99
CA LYS A 53 23.80 -21.92 11.20
C LYS A 53 23.90 -20.72 10.24
N CYS A 54 23.16 -20.71 9.12
CA CYS A 54 23.19 -19.63 8.14
C CYS A 54 22.09 -18.59 8.41
N PRO A 55 22.43 -17.39 8.92
CA PRO A 55 21.43 -16.36 9.25
C PRO A 55 20.79 -15.72 8.01
N LYS A 56 21.41 -15.85 6.82
CA LYS A 56 20.93 -15.22 5.58
C LYS A 56 19.52 -15.66 5.20
N LEU A 57 19.22 -16.96 5.30
CA LEU A 57 17.90 -17.50 4.98
C LEU A 57 16.85 -17.00 5.98
N SER A 58 17.14 -17.08 7.29
CA SER A 58 16.25 -16.57 8.33
C SER A 58 15.91 -15.09 8.11
N ASN A 59 16.92 -14.26 7.84
CA ASN A 59 16.75 -12.84 7.57
C ASN A 59 15.93 -12.58 6.29
N LEU A 60 16.15 -13.36 5.23
CA LEU A 60 15.36 -13.26 4.00
C LEU A 60 13.88 -13.60 4.25
N LEU A 61 13.57 -14.67 4.99
CA LEU A 61 12.19 -15.04 5.29
C LEU A 61 11.49 -13.99 6.17
N ILE A 62 12.23 -13.35 7.07
CA ILE A 62 11.72 -12.21 7.85
C ILE A 62 11.36 -11.06 6.91
N ARG A 63 12.27 -10.68 5.98
CA ARG A 63 12.01 -9.63 4.99
C ARG A 63 10.81 -9.95 4.09
N ILE A 64 10.66 -11.20 3.64
CA ILE A 64 9.50 -11.64 2.85
C ILE A 64 8.23 -11.49 3.68
N LYS A 65 8.23 -11.96 4.94
CA LYS A 65 7.09 -11.82 5.85
C LYS A 65 6.73 -10.36 6.08
N ASP A 66 7.71 -9.49 6.23
CA ASP A 66 7.51 -8.05 6.39
C ASP A 66 6.93 -7.41 5.13
N PHE A 67 7.41 -7.77 3.94
CA PHE A 67 6.83 -7.32 2.68
C PHE A 67 5.37 -7.79 2.51
N LEU A 68 5.08 -9.03 2.87
CA LEU A 68 3.72 -9.58 2.84
C LEU A 68 2.75 -8.83 3.76
N THR A 69 3.22 -8.13 4.79
CA THR A 69 2.35 -7.37 5.68
C THR A 69 1.73 -6.14 5.03
N GLY A 70 2.40 -5.54 4.05
CA GLY A 70 1.81 -4.49 3.22
C GLY A 70 0.66 -5.01 2.35
N VAL A 71 0.87 -6.16 1.71
CA VAL A 71 -0.17 -6.85 0.92
C VAL A 71 -1.34 -7.26 1.81
N GLU A 72 -1.05 -7.78 3.00
CA GLU A 72 -2.03 -8.16 4.00
C GLU A 72 -2.85 -6.98 4.49
N ALA A 73 -2.20 -5.85 4.83
CA ALA A 73 -2.88 -4.62 5.21
C ALA A 73 -3.81 -4.13 4.10
N ASN A 74 -3.34 -4.13 2.85
CA ASN A 74 -4.16 -3.72 1.71
C ASN A 74 -5.38 -4.62 1.51
N ARG A 75 -5.20 -5.94 1.60
CA ARG A 75 -6.32 -6.90 1.50
C ARG A 75 -7.31 -6.75 2.66
N ALA A 76 -6.82 -6.58 3.88
CA ALA A 76 -7.65 -6.36 5.06
C ALA A 76 -8.43 -5.03 4.96
N MET A 77 -7.76 -3.95 4.54
CA MET A 77 -8.39 -2.66 4.28
C MET A 77 -9.49 -2.81 3.24
N LYS A 78 -9.19 -3.37 2.06
CA LYS A 78 -10.19 -3.59 1.00
C LYS A 78 -11.38 -4.39 1.47
N ALA A 79 -11.15 -5.47 2.24
CA ALA A 79 -12.21 -6.31 2.80
C ALA A 79 -13.02 -5.64 3.93
N GLY A 80 -12.60 -4.47 4.44
CA GLY A 80 -13.20 -3.85 5.62
C GLY A 80 -12.90 -4.58 6.93
N ASP A 81 -11.97 -5.53 6.95
CA ASP A 81 -11.62 -6.33 8.12
C ASP A 81 -10.61 -5.59 9.00
N ILE A 82 -11.14 -4.72 9.86
CA ILE A 82 -10.35 -3.93 10.82
C ILE A 82 -9.65 -4.81 11.85
N GLY A 83 -10.18 -5.99 12.17
CA GLY A 83 -9.55 -6.91 13.13
C GLY A 83 -8.25 -7.49 12.58
N ARG A 84 -8.26 -7.88 11.30
CA ARG A 84 -7.08 -8.32 10.57
C ARG A 84 -6.08 -7.19 10.34
N LEU A 85 -6.56 -5.99 10.04
CA LEU A 85 -5.72 -4.80 9.90
C LEU A 85 -5.00 -4.42 11.20
N LEU A 86 -5.70 -4.47 12.34
CA LEU A 86 -5.11 -4.19 13.67
C LEU A 86 -3.97 -5.16 14.03
N ARG A 87 -4.01 -6.42 13.57
CA ARG A 87 -2.90 -7.36 13.75
C ARG A 87 -1.65 -6.91 13.00
N VAL A 88 -1.80 -6.39 11.79
CA VAL A 88 -0.69 -5.81 11.01
C VAL A 88 -0.16 -4.55 11.68
N TRP A 89 -1.05 -3.63 12.07
CA TRP A 89 -0.68 -2.38 12.74
C TRP A 89 0.06 -2.60 14.04
N LYS A 90 -0.28 -3.65 14.81
CA LYS A 90 0.47 -4.01 16.02
C LYS A 90 1.92 -4.38 15.71
N MET A 91 2.16 -5.11 14.62
CA MET A 91 3.52 -5.45 14.21
C MET A 91 4.27 -4.23 13.66
N TRP A 92 3.59 -3.42 12.85
CA TRP A 92 4.14 -2.18 12.33
C TRP A 92 4.50 -1.20 13.43
N SER A 93 3.71 -1.12 14.51
CA SER A 93 4.00 -0.27 15.68
C SER A 93 5.37 -0.54 16.31
N ILE A 94 5.90 -1.75 16.15
CA ILE A 94 7.26 -2.12 16.58
C ILE A 94 8.27 -1.81 15.46
N MET A 95 7.98 -2.25 14.23
CA MET A 95 8.89 -2.07 13.09
C MET A 95 9.17 -0.59 12.77
N THR A 96 8.16 0.27 12.87
CA THR A 96 8.28 1.70 12.55
C THR A 96 9.19 2.44 13.51
N GLN A 97 9.47 1.89 14.71
CA GLN A 97 10.45 2.48 15.63
C GLN A 97 11.89 2.31 15.12
N SER A 98 12.14 1.28 14.33
CA SER A 98 13.45 0.99 13.74
C SER A 98 13.67 1.67 12.38
N LEU A 99 12.70 2.41 11.85
CA LEU A 99 12.77 3.03 10.52
C LEU A 99 12.97 4.55 10.63
N PRO A 100 14.18 5.06 10.32
CA PRO A 100 14.42 6.50 10.29
C PRO A 100 13.59 7.15 9.16
N GLY A 101 12.88 8.24 9.47
CA GLY A 101 12.00 8.95 8.53
C GLY A 101 10.49 8.71 8.72
N LEU A 102 10.09 7.73 9.55
CA LEU A 102 8.69 7.48 9.90
C LEU A 102 8.29 8.00 11.29
N THR A 103 8.92 9.09 11.75
CA THR A 103 8.82 9.60 13.13
C THR A 103 7.38 9.85 13.57
N HIS A 104 6.53 10.45 12.72
CA HIS A 104 5.12 10.65 13.03
C HIS A 104 4.38 9.32 13.25
N TYR A 105 4.47 8.39 12.30
CA TYR A 105 3.80 7.08 12.39
C TYR A 105 4.34 6.23 13.53
N SER A 106 5.63 6.34 13.86
CA SER A 106 6.27 5.61 14.95
C SER A 106 5.69 5.94 16.33
N ALA A 107 5.11 7.15 16.51
CA ALA A 107 4.45 7.56 17.74
C ALA A 107 2.93 7.37 17.69
N TYR A 108 2.28 7.73 16.59
CA TYR A 108 0.81 7.72 16.49
C TYR A 108 0.24 6.31 16.38
N LEU A 109 0.85 5.43 15.59
CA LEU A 109 0.35 4.08 15.37
C LEU A 109 0.29 3.23 16.66
N PRO A 110 1.36 3.14 17.49
CA PRO A 110 1.28 2.41 18.76
C PRO A 110 0.24 3.01 19.72
N ARG A 111 0.12 4.34 19.78
CA ARG A 111 -0.89 5.01 20.61
C ARG A 111 -2.30 4.62 20.18
N LEU A 112 -2.59 4.66 18.88
CA LEU A 112 -3.89 4.28 18.33
C LEU A 112 -4.21 2.81 18.61
N VAL A 113 -3.24 1.91 18.43
CA VAL A 113 -3.41 0.47 18.73
C VAL A 113 -3.72 0.24 20.21
N LEU A 114 -2.99 0.89 21.13
CA LEU A 114 -3.24 0.78 22.56
C LEU A 114 -4.61 1.36 22.96
N LEU A 115 -4.96 2.51 22.39
CA LEU A 115 -6.24 3.18 22.62
C LEU A 115 -7.41 2.23 22.30
N ILE A 116 -7.39 1.62 21.12
CA ILE A 116 -8.47 0.75 20.62
C ILE A 116 -8.50 -0.62 21.31
N THR A 117 -7.36 -1.12 21.80
CA THR A 117 -7.26 -2.50 22.32
C THR A 117 -7.27 -2.60 23.84
N ARG A 118 -6.87 -1.56 24.57
CA ARG A 118 -6.66 -1.62 26.03
C ARG A 118 -7.32 -0.50 26.82
N ILE A 119 -7.45 0.70 26.25
CA ILE A 119 -7.87 1.88 27.01
C ILE A 119 -9.38 2.11 26.86
N LEU A 120 -9.93 1.94 25.65
CA LEU A 120 -11.34 2.24 25.40
C LEU A 120 -12.29 1.14 25.89
N PRO A 121 -13.46 1.53 26.42
CA PRO A 121 -14.58 0.61 26.61
C PRO A 121 -14.95 -0.09 25.30
N PRO A 122 -15.42 -1.36 25.34
CA PRO A 122 -15.66 -2.15 24.13
C PRO A 122 -16.61 -1.50 23.11
N SER A 123 -17.61 -0.75 23.57
CA SER A 123 -18.57 -0.03 22.73
C SER A 123 -17.90 1.10 21.93
N LEU A 124 -17.06 1.91 22.59
CA LEU A 124 -16.35 3.02 21.96
C LEU A 124 -15.23 2.51 21.05
N ALA A 125 -14.52 1.45 21.46
CA ALA A 125 -13.54 0.80 20.60
C ALA A 125 -14.18 0.25 19.32
N LYS A 126 -15.39 -0.32 19.41
CA LYS A 126 -16.15 -0.78 18.24
C LYS A 126 -16.51 0.40 17.33
N LEU A 127 -17.00 1.51 17.88
CA LEU A 127 -17.31 2.71 17.11
C LEU A 127 -16.09 3.22 16.34
N ILE A 128 -14.96 3.43 17.02
CA ILE A 128 -13.73 3.91 16.38
C ILE A 128 -13.24 2.95 15.30
N ARG A 129 -13.30 1.63 15.52
CA ARG A 129 -12.92 0.64 14.50
C ARG A 129 -13.77 0.75 13.23
N HIS A 130 -15.06 1.03 13.36
CA HIS A 130 -15.96 1.21 12.22
C HIS A 130 -15.79 2.56 11.51
N THR A 131 -15.20 3.57 12.15
CA THR A 131 -14.96 4.89 11.50
C THR A 131 -13.61 5.00 10.80
N LEU A 132 -12.68 4.08 11.06
CA LEU A 132 -11.34 4.08 10.45
C LEU A 132 -11.35 3.72 8.96
N LEU A 133 -12.28 2.87 8.53
CA LEU A 133 -12.44 2.44 7.14
C LEU A 133 -13.78 2.93 6.60
N LEU A 134 -13.74 3.55 5.42
CA LEU A 134 -14.92 4.00 4.70
C LEU A 134 -15.03 3.18 3.41
N SER A 135 -16.25 2.91 2.93
CA SER A 135 -16.48 2.37 1.59
C SER A 135 -17.09 3.47 0.71
N PRO A 136 -16.27 4.24 -0.04
CA PRO A 136 -16.77 5.39 -0.81
C PRO A 136 -17.80 5.01 -1.87
N SER A 137 -17.68 3.81 -2.43
CA SER A 137 -18.55 3.31 -3.51
C SER A 137 -19.65 2.36 -3.01
N GLY A 138 -19.63 1.97 -1.74
CA GLY A 138 -20.52 0.95 -1.17
C GLY A 138 -20.29 -0.47 -1.71
N ARG A 139 -19.33 -0.68 -2.63
CA ARG A 139 -19.06 -2.00 -3.22
C ARG A 139 -18.34 -2.91 -2.22
N PRO A 140 -18.63 -4.22 -2.23
CA PRO A 140 -17.86 -5.17 -1.45
C PRO A 140 -16.39 -5.11 -1.88
N SER A 141 -15.46 -5.30 -0.94
CA SER A 141 -14.01 -5.23 -1.15
C SER A 141 -13.44 -3.86 -1.58
N HIS A 142 -14.21 -2.78 -1.43
CA HIS A 142 -13.81 -1.42 -1.83
C HIS A 142 -13.72 -0.44 -0.64
N PHE A 143 -13.29 -0.95 0.51
CA PHE A 143 -13.01 -0.12 1.68
C PHE A 143 -11.63 0.55 1.57
N VAL A 144 -11.55 1.78 2.09
CA VAL A 144 -10.39 2.68 2.03
C VAL A 144 -10.21 3.33 3.40
N ALA A 145 -8.98 3.63 3.79
CA ALA A 145 -8.71 4.37 5.02
C ALA A 145 -9.33 5.77 4.95
N LYS A 146 -9.98 6.21 6.04
CA LYS A 146 -10.61 7.52 6.13
C LYS A 146 -9.65 8.65 5.76
N ASP A 147 -8.44 8.62 6.31
CA ASP A 147 -7.45 9.70 6.12
C ASP A 147 -7.03 9.81 4.65
N PHE A 148 -6.77 8.67 4.00
CA PHE A 148 -6.46 8.64 2.56
C PHE A 148 -7.61 9.20 1.70
N HIS A 149 -8.85 8.84 2.03
CA HIS A 149 -10.01 9.37 1.31
C HIS A 149 -10.12 10.91 1.47
N LEU A 150 -9.90 11.43 2.67
CA LEU A 150 -9.91 12.87 2.91
C LEU A 150 -8.80 13.59 2.11
N GLU A 151 -7.58 13.07 2.11
CA GLU A 151 -6.46 13.65 1.35
C GLU A 151 -6.74 13.68 -0.15
N THR A 152 -7.22 12.57 -0.72
CA THR A 152 -7.54 12.51 -2.16
C THR A 152 -8.66 13.49 -2.56
N ASN A 153 -9.67 13.66 -1.72
CA ASN A 153 -10.75 14.61 -1.98
C ASN A 153 -10.29 16.06 -1.78
N THR A 154 -9.57 16.37 -0.71
CA THR A 154 -9.13 17.75 -0.40
C THR A 154 -8.09 18.24 -1.41
N ILE A 155 -7.09 17.43 -1.77
CA ILE A 155 -6.08 17.80 -2.80
C ILE A 155 -6.74 17.93 -4.18
N GLY A 156 -7.69 17.05 -4.51
CA GLY A 156 -8.47 17.14 -5.76
C GLY A 156 -9.30 18.41 -5.85
N SER A 157 -9.97 18.80 -4.75
CA SER A 157 -10.73 20.05 -4.68
C SER A 157 -9.84 21.28 -4.76
N SER A 158 -8.69 21.31 -4.07
CA SER A 158 -7.74 22.43 -4.18
C SER A 158 -7.17 22.59 -5.59
N SER A 159 -6.86 21.49 -6.28
CA SER A 159 -6.40 21.52 -7.68
C SER A 159 -7.51 22.03 -8.62
N PHE A 160 -8.77 21.65 -8.37
CA PHE A 160 -9.93 22.15 -9.12
C PHE A 160 -10.17 23.64 -8.87
N SER A 161 -10.04 24.11 -7.62
CA SER A 161 -10.12 25.54 -7.27
C SER A 161 -9.01 26.36 -7.92
N ILE A 162 -7.76 25.90 -7.90
CA ILE A 162 -6.64 26.58 -8.57
C ILE A 162 -6.87 26.65 -10.09
N THR A 163 -7.43 25.59 -10.70
CA THR A 163 -7.73 25.56 -12.15
C THR A 163 -8.88 26.51 -12.51
N GLN A 164 -9.91 26.63 -11.66
CA GLN A 164 -10.99 27.61 -11.81
C GLN A 164 -10.49 29.05 -11.66
N GLU A 165 -9.64 29.30 -10.66
CA GLU A 165 -9.10 30.64 -10.36
C GLU A 165 -8.11 31.11 -11.44
N SER A 166 -7.28 30.21 -11.99
CA SER A 166 -6.41 30.52 -13.13
C SER A 166 -7.18 30.67 -14.45
N ALA A 167 -8.29 29.95 -14.65
CA ALA A 167 -9.20 30.16 -15.78
C ALA A 167 -9.98 31.49 -15.69
N LEU A 168 -10.34 31.95 -14.48
CA LEU A 168 -10.95 33.26 -14.25
C LEU A 168 -9.92 34.39 -14.43
N ARG A 169 -8.70 34.24 -13.91
CA ARG A 169 -7.60 35.22 -14.06
C ARG A 169 -7.13 35.37 -15.52
N SER A 170 -7.26 34.32 -16.33
CA SER A 170 -7.02 34.37 -17.78
C SER A 170 -8.11 35.17 -18.53
N LYS A 171 -9.36 35.18 -18.05
CA LYS A 171 -10.44 35.96 -18.65
C LYS A 171 -10.32 37.45 -18.32
N ASP A 172 -9.91 37.82 -17.12
CA ASP A 172 -9.71 39.23 -16.74
C ASP A 172 -8.56 39.89 -17.50
N SER A 173 -7.50 39.15 -17.82
CA SER A 173 -6.39 39.63 -18.66
C SER A 173 -6.80 39.95 -20.11
N LYS A 174 -7.86 39.32 -20.65
CA LYS A 174 -8.35 39.57 -22.02
C LYS A 174 -9.33 40.73 -22.09
N THR A 175 -9.93 41.13 -20.96
CA THR A 175 -10.86 42.27 -20.91
C THR A 175 -10.12 43.60 -20.88
N TYR A 176 -8.91 43.66 -20.29
CA TYR A 176 -8.12 44.89 -20.22
C TYR A 176 -7.35 45.25 -21.50
N SER A 177 -7.16 44.33 -22.46
CA SER A 177 -6.47 44.63 -23.72
C SER A 177 -7.36 45.27 -24.79
N HIS A 178 -8.67 45.41 -24.55
CA HIS A 178 -9.62 45.98 -25.52
C HIS A 178 -10.06 47.42 -25.22
N GLN A 179 -9.50 48.08 -24.19
CA GLN A 179 -9.87 49.46 -23.80
C GLN A 179 -8.78 50.52 -24.02
N THR A 180 -7.61 50.18 -24.58
CA THR A 180 -6.55 51.17 -24.92
C THR A 180 -6.21 51.19 -26.40
N SER A 181 -7.24 51.34 -27.25
CA SER A 181 -7.07 51.75 -28.65
C SER A 181 -8.33 52.48 -29.12
N ARG A 182 -8.43 53.75 -28.74
CA ARG A 182 -9.20 54.78 -29.44
C ARG A 182 -8.53 56.13 -29.22
#